data_AF-A0A831X030-F1
#
_entry.id   AF-A0A831X030-F1
#
_cell.length_a   1.000
_cell.length_b   1.000
_cell.length_c   1.000
_cell.angle_alpha   90.00
_cell.angle_beta   90.00
_cell.angle_gamma   90.00
#
_symmetry.space_group_name_H-M   'P 1'
#
loop_
_entity.id
_entity.type
_entity.pdbx_description
1 polymer ?
#
loop_
_entity_poly.entity_id
_entity_poly.type
_entity_poly.pdbx_seq_one_letter_code
_entity_poly.pdbx_strand_id
1 'polypeptide(L)'
;MSRRYWAALLIVLFGLASVHAQPADKDSDKTDGNKPAAGNPLTFFKGGRLSADEPNQKDLREFDKMVRGADDPPITGDRRKELFDKVLRYLIYRLTWENIHEGLEPITTRDIMEGSRTGTMDGIFKAFPPPTFNKQAEDPEEAAKRQRQQKYLAEMRGYATEYLREVLKNRLLIARLNAAIVFHRLAEYGQEEILDDLIAIIENPNEHDAVKHWAIKSVNELFTANAGKKPKDPQRMDNAALAVYRWLDEHTRTPPTLLAELSEPEKDGIRYIRREAIRTLGNYRKPVIIDDPKAGRREGPTAELLLRIMNNQENSVLPEASLTERKEAAEALCYLQGKNAPNYQQDYVAFQVGRFIALLGAEASRDPSRTNQRWKAFAAHLKAATDALSADVGKNSPHSAYVGKILDRIQPVLENLFDDRLATTAVGDLNEHLNTSPPKSTELFGKPPMKNN
;
A
#
# COMPACT_ATOMS: atom_id res chain seq x y z
N MET A 1 -10.36 -9.31 10.57
CA MET A 1 -9.48 -9.04 11.73
C MET A 1 -10.33 -8.52 12.87
N SER A 2 -10.15 -9.01 14.10
CA SER A 2 -10.93 -8.58 15.27
C SER A 2 -10.38 -7.28 15.87
N ARG A 3 -11.21 -6.52 16.62
CA ARG A 3 -10.79 -5.30 17.33
C ARG A 3 -9.60 -5.51 18.28
N ARG A 4 -9.40 -6.73 18.80
CA ARG A 4 -8.26 -7.09 19.65
C ARG A 4 -6.93 -7.10 18.89
N TYR A 5 -6.96 -7.46 17.60
CA TYR A 5 -5.78 -7.39 16.73
C TYR A 5 -5.35 -5.94 16.46
N TRP A 6 -6.31 -5.02 16.33
CA TRP A 6 -6.02 -3.59 16.17
C TRP A 6 -5.34 -2.99 17.42
N ALA A 7 -5.80 -3.36 18.62
CA ALA A 7 -5.17 -2.90 19.85
C ALA A 7 -3.73 -3.44 20.02
N ALA A 8 -3.49 -4.71 19.69
CA ALA A 8 -2.16 -5.30 19.73
C ALA A 8 -1.22 -4.70 18.67
N LEU A 9 -1.72 -4.46 17.45
CA LEU A 9 -0.96 -3.79 16.39
C LEU A 9 -0.60 -2.35 16.79
N LEU A 10 -1.53 -1.61 17.40
CA LEU A 10 -1.25 -0.27 17.90
C LEU A 10 -0.18 -0.31 19.01
N ILE A 11 -0.25 -1.24 19.96
CA ILE A 11 0.77 -1.36 21.03
C ILE A 11 2.16 -1.64 20.47
N VAL A 12 2.29 -2.53 19.49
CA VAL A 12 3.58 -2.83 18.84
C VAL A 12 4.08 -1.63 18.02
N LEU A 13 3.20 -0.96 17.29
CA LEU A 13 3.56 0.22 16.50
C LEU A 13 3.93 1.43 17.38
N PHE A 14 3.34 1.59 18.57
CA PHE A 14 3.67 2.69 19.49
C PHE A 14 4.90 2.38 20.39
N GLY A 15 5.24 1.11 20.63
CA GLY A 15 6.41 0.72 21.43
C GLY A 15 7.76 0.96 20.74
N LEU A 16 7.81 0.77 19.42
CA LEU A 16 9.00 0.96 18.57
C LEU A 16 9.46 2.43 18.46
N ALA A 17 8.61 3.39 18.83
CA ALA A 17 8.82 4.81 18.59
C ALA A 17 9.83 5.51 19.54
N SER A 18 10.41 4.82 20.52
CA SER A 18 11.29 5.44 21.51
C SER A 18 12.79 5.41 21.19
N VAL A 19 13.24 4.76 20.10
CA VAL A 19 14.68 4.57 19.84
C VAL A 19 15.29 5.64 18.92
N HIS A 20 14.48 6.38 18.13
CA HIS A 20 15.01 7.36 17.15
C HIS A 20 14.40 8.77 17.22
N ALA A 21 13.65 9.11 18.27
CA ALA A 21 13.27 10.51 18.49
C ALA A 21 14.49 11.31 18.99
N GLN A 22 15.14 12.06 18.10
CA GLN A 22 16.11 13.08 18.51
C GLN A 22 15.46 14.00 19.54
N PRO A 23 16.13 14.32 20.67
CA PRO A 23 15.64 15.35 21.57
C PRO A 23 15.53 16.65 20.79
N ALA A 24 14.33 17.24 20.76
CA ALA A 24 14.12 18.55 20.18
C ALA A 24 15.08 19.55 20.87
N ASP A 25 15.94 20.19 20.07
CA ASP A 25 16.88 21.22 20.52
C ASP A 25 16.13 22.28 21.34
N LYS A 26 16.43 22.32 22.63
CA LYS A 26 16.04 23.38 23.54
C LYS A 26 17.17 24.41 23.57
N ASP A 27 17.34 25.20 22.52
CA ASP A 27 18.13 26.44 22.62
C ASP A 27 17.84 27.39 21.46
N SER A 28 17.00 28.41 21.72
CA SER A 28 17.13 29.78 21.20
C SER A 28 15.93 30.62 21.63
N ASP A 29 15.89 30.96 22.92
CA ASP A 29 15.06 32.08 23.40
C ASP A 29 15.97 33.32 23.54
N LYS A 30 16.00 34.12 22.47
CA LYS A 30 16.41 35.53 22.52
C LYS A 30 15.36 36.35 21.81
N THR A 31 14.53 36.97 22.64
CA THR A 31 13.55 38.00 22.37
C THR A 31 14.15 39.18 21.59
N ASP A 32 13.52 39.57 20.48
CA ASP A 32 13.51 40.96 20.01
C ASP A 32 12.29 41.23 19.12
N GLY A 33 11.60 42.36 19.38
CA GLY A 33 11.06 43.21 18.32
C GLY A 33 9.72 42.87 17.66
N ASN A 34 8.63 43.06 18.40
CA ASN A 34 7.28 43.49 17.98
C ASN A 34 7.00 43.63 16.45
N LYS A 35 6.60 42.52 15.82
CA LYS A 35 5.70 42.47 14.65
C LYS A 35 4.55 41.52 15.02
N PRO A 36 3.28 41.80 14.70
CA PRO A 36 2.23 40.81 14.86
C PRO A 36 2.57 39.63 13.94
N ALA A 37 3.07 38.55 14.54
CA ALA A 37 3.33 37.32 13.83
C ALA A 37 2.01 36.87 13.19
N ALA A 38 2.05 36.60 11.89
CA ALA A 38 1.01 35.79 11.26
C ALA A 38 0.87 34.52 12.13
N GLY A 39 -0.26 34.41 12.83
CA GLY A 39 -0.46 33.41 13.87
C GLY A 39 -0.11 32.03 13.32
N ASN A 40 0.79 31.33 14.01
CA ASN A 40 1.15 29.97 13.64
C ASN A 40 -0.15 29.12 13.69
N PRO A 41 -0.67 28.62 12.55
CA PRO A 41 -2.02 28.04 12.48
C PRO A 41 -2.19 26.84 13.42
N LEU A 42 -1.10 26.19 13.83
CA LEU A 42 -1.12 25.09 14.79
C LEU A 42 -1.33 25.53 16.25
N THR A 43 -1.12 26.81 16.59
CA THR A 43 -1.42 27.34 17.95
C THR A 43 -2.92 27.60 18.17
N PHE A 44 -3.72 27.70 17.10
CA PHE A 44 -5.18 27.78 17.18
C PHE A 44 -5.84 26.51 17.77
N PHE A 45 -5.12 25.39 17.79
CA PHE A 45 -5.65 24.09 18.21
C PHE A 45 -5.32 23.70 19.65
N LYS A 46 -4.56 24.52 20.40
CA LYS A 46 -4.30 24.29 21.82
C LYS A 46 -5.54 24.71 22.64
N GLY A 47 -6.52 23.81 22.71
CA GLY A 47 -7.63 23.90 23.67
C GLY A 47 -8.96 24.52 23.19
N GLY A 48 -9.13 24.84 21.91
CA GLY A 48 -10.32 25.52 21.41
C GLY A 48 -11.09 24.71 20.38
N ARG A 49 -12.34 24.34 20.69
CA ARG A 49 -13.34 23.97 19.67
C ARG A 49 -13.39 25.08 18.61
N LEU A 50 -13.48 24.71 17.34
CA LEU A 50 -13.89 25.61 16.25
C LEU A 50 -15.37 26.01 16.46
N SER A 51 -15.72 26.70 17.55
CA SER A 51 -17.13 26.91 17.89
C SER A 51 -17.82 27.87 16.92
N ALA A 52 -17.06 28.75 16.26
CA ALA A 52 -17.60 29.66 15.25
C ALA A 52 -17.76 28.98 13.86
N ASP A 53 -16.93 27.98 13.57
CA ASP A 53 -16.88 27.31 12.27
C ASP A 53 -17.52 25.90 12.27
N GLU A 54 -18.12 25.48 13.38
CA GLU A 54 -18.83 24.22 13.46
C GLU A 54 -20.04 24.23 12.49
N PRO A 55 -20.14 23.26 11.56
CA PRO A 55 -21.29 23.17 10.67
C PRO A 55 -22.53 22.81 11.48
N ASN A 56 -23.61 23.56 11.26
CA ASN A 56 -24.89 23.26 11.91
C ASN A 56 -25.55 22.02 11.26
N GLN A 57 -26.68 21.55 11.81
CA GLN A 57 -27.35 20.36 11.27
C GLN A 57 -27.85 20.56 9.81
N LYS A 58 -28.23 21.79 9.43
CA LYS A 58 -28.64 22.10 8.06
C LYS A 58 -27.44 22.01 7.11
N ASP A 59 -26.29 22.53 7.52
CA ASP A 59 -25.01 22.45 6.79
C ASP A 59 -24.65 20.98 6.51
N LEU A 60 -24.69 20.11 7.54
CA LEU A 60 -24.40 18.69 7.41
C LEU A 60 -25.39 17.93 6.52
N ARG A 61 -26.69 18.25 6.59
CA ARG A 61 -27.72 17.65 5.72
C ARG A 61 -27.56 18.07 4.27
N GLU A 62 -27.23 19.33 4.03
CA GLU A 62 -26.98 19.86 2.68
C GLU A 62 -25.70 19.24 2.09
N PHE A 63 -24.63 19.12 2.88
CA PHE A 63 -23.43 18.38 2.51
C PHE A 63 -23.71 16.91 2.18
N ASP A 64 -24.50 16.20 2.99
CA ASP A 64 -24.85 14.79 2.72
C ASP A 64 -25.64 14.62 1.40
N LYS A 65 -26.55 15.55 1.07
CA LYS A 65 -27.24 15.54 -0.22
C LYS A 65 -26.27 15.68 -1.38
N MET A 66 -25.26 16.54 -1.25
CA MET A 66 -24.21 16.70 -2.24
C MET A 66 -23.37 15.42 -2.39
N VAL A 67 -22.87 14.82 -1.29
CA VAL A 67 -22.10 13.56 -1.30
C VAL A 67 -22.87 12.44 -2.01
N ARG A 68 -24.17 12.33 -1.74
CA ARG A 68 -25.00 11.26 -2.31
C ARG A 68 -25.35 11.46 -3.78
N GLY A 69 -25.02 12.62 -4.37
CA GLY A 69 -25.36 12.97 -5.74
C GLY A 69 -26.87 13.17 -5.93
N ALA A 70 -27.58 13.58 -4.86
CA ALA A 70 -29.02 13.83 -4.87
C ALA A 70 -29.37 15.19 -5.49
N ASP A 71 -28.41 16.13 -5.48
CA ASP A 71 -28.56 17.44 -6.10
C ASP A 71 -27.80 17.48 -7.44
N ASP A 72 -28.44 18.05 -8.46
CA ASP A 72 -27.82 18.50 -9.72
C ASP A 72 -27.99 20.04 -9.73
N PRO A 73 -26.91 20.86 -9.65
CA PRO A 73 -25.62 20.75 -10.35
C PRO A 73 -24.39 20.51 -9.42
N PRO A 74 -23.15 20.40 -9.97
CA PRO A 74 -21.85 20.47 -9.27
C PRO A 74 -21.76 21.56 -8.18
N ILE A 75 -20.69 21.55 -7.34
CA ILE A 75 -20.43 22.56 -6.31
C ILE A 75 -20.20 23.93 -6.98
N THR A 76 -21.29 24.57 -7.36
CA THR A 76 -21.39 25.79 -8.14
C THR A 76 -22.08 26.83 -7.29
N GLY A 77 -21.59 28.06 -7.38
CA GLY A 77 -21.96 29.14 -6.49
C GLY A 77 -21.13 29.18 -5.20
N ASP A 78 -20.81 30.39 -4.78
CA ASP A 78 -19.87 30.63 -3.68
C ASP A 78 -20.37 30.05 -2.36
N ARG A 79 -21.67 30.15 -2.09
CA ARG A 79 -22.31 29.55 -0.90
C ARG A 79 -22.09 28.04 -0.79
N ARG A 80 -22.20 27.29 -1.90
CA ARG A 80 -22.00 25.83 -1.87
C ARG A 80 -20.54 25.50 -1.63
N LYS A 81 -19.62 26.25 -2.22
CA LYS A 81 -18.17 26.10 -1.97
C LYS A 81 -17.81 26.42 -0.53
N GLU A 82 -18.34 27.50 0.04
CA GLU A 82 -18.15 27.87 1.45
C GLU A 82 -18.68 26.81 2.41
N LEU A 83 -19.90 26.32 2.16
CA LEU A 83 -20.48 25.23 2.96
C LEU A 83 -19.60 23.97 2.89
N PHE A 84 -19.16 23.64 1.69
CA PHE A 84 -18.35 22.47 1.43
C PHE A 84 -16.99 22.54 2.15
N ASP A 85 -16.33 23.68 2.00
CA ASP A 85 -15.07 24.01 2.64
C ASP A 85 -15.20 23.95 4.17
N LYS A 86 -16.23 24.60 4.73
CA LYS A 86 -16.54 24.59 6.16
C LYS A 86 -16.72 23.17 6.70
N VAL A 87 -17.52 22.34 6.03
CA VAL A 87 -17.79 20.97 6.49
C VAL A 87 -16.54 20.09 6.38
N LEU A 88 -15.79 20.15 5.28
CA LEU A 88 -14.57 19.35 5.12
C LEU A 88 -13.49 19.75 6.11
N ARG A 89 -13.26 21.06 6.28
CA ARG A 89 -12.32 21.58 7.25
C ARG A 89 -12.66 21.09 8.66
N TYR A 90 -13.93 21.19 9.04
CA TYR A 90 -14.42 20.66 10.31
C TYR A 90 -14.17 19.15 10.44
N LEU A 91 -14.55 18.34 9.45
CA LEU A 91 -14.37 16.89 9.51
C LEU A 91 -12.89 16.47 9.55
N ILE A 92 -12.01 17.13 8.81
CA ILE A 92 -10.58 16.79 8.72
C ILE A 92 -9.83 17.24 9.98
N TYR A 93 -10.09 18.44 10.51
CA TYR A 93 -9.43 18.86 11.74
C TYR A 93 -9.90 18.10 12.98
N ARG A 94 -11.08 17.47 12.93
CA ARG A 94 -11.48 16.51 13.95
C ARG A 94 -10.55 15.29 14.06
N LEU A 95 -9.75 15.00 13.02
CA LEU A 95 -8.68 14.02 13.10
C LEU A 95 -7.58 14.40 14.09
N THR A 96 -7.57 15.62 14.65
CA THR A 96 -6.60 16.05 15.66
C THR A 96 -7.18 16.06 17.07
N TRP A 97 -8.45 15.72 17.27
CA TRP A 97 -9.13 15.88 18.55
C TRP A 97 -8.92 14.66 19.46
N GLU A 98 -8.36 14.89 20.66
CA GLU A 98 -8.03 13.83 21.62
C GLU A 98 -9.26 13.01 22.04
N ASN A 99 -10.39 13.67 22.30
CA ASN A 99 -11.64 13.02 22.69
C ASN A 99 -12.21 12.07 21.62
N ILE A 100 -11.92 12.32 20.34
CA ILE A 100 -12.30 11.42 19.23
C ILE A 100 -11.39 10.19 19.21
N HIS A 101 -10.10 10.38 19.50
CA HIS A 101 -9.14 9.28 19.55
C HIS A 101 -9.34 8.37 20.75
N GLU A 102 -9.71 8.94 21.89
CA GLU A 102 -9.96 8.20 23.14
C GLU A 102 -11.36 7.56 23.18
N GLY A 103 -12.20 7.83 22.17
CA GLY A 103 -13.58 7.36 22.13
C GLY A 103 -14.44 7.93 23.27
N LEU A 104 -14.03 9.07 23.83
CA LEU A 104 -14.67 9.74 24.96
C LEU A 104 -15.78 10.69 24.52
N GLU A 105 -15.98 10.93 23.23
CA GLU A 105 -17.19 11.62 22.78
C GLU A 105 -18.42 10.77 23.10
N PRO A 106 -19.33 11.25 23.98
CA PRO A 106 -20.54 10.52 24.26
C PRO A 106 -21.34 10.43 22.97
N ILE A 107 -21.58 9.20 22.51
CA ILE A 107 -22.52 8.94 21.44
C ILE A 107 -23.88 9.41 21.97
N THR A 108 -24.35 10.54 21.50
CA THR A 108 -25.63 11.07 21.95
C THR A 108 -26.75 10.24 21.34
N THR A 109 -27.90 10.16 22.01
CA THR A 109 -29.10 9.47 21.47
C THR A 109 -29.49 10.03 20.09
N ARG A 110 -29.16 11.30 19.82
CA ARG A 110 -29.29 11.95 18.52
C ARG A 110 -28.37 11.33 17.46
N ASP A 111 -27.14 10.98 17.82
CA ASP A 111 -26.17 10.35 16.90
C ASP A 111 -26.61 8.94 16.49
N ILE A 112 -27.23 8.21 17.41
CA ILE A 112 -27.77 6.85 17.19
C ILE A 112 -29.03 6.89 16.32
N MET A 113 -29.96 7.80 16.59
CA MET A 113 -31.24 7.86 15.88
C MET A 113 -31.13 8.42 14.46
N GLU A 114 -30.17 9.30 14.19
CA GLU A 114 -30.03 9.95 12.88
C GLU A 114 -29.06 9.23 11.93
N GLY A 115 -28.51 8.07 12.33
CA GLY A 115 -27.41 7.41 11.60
C GLY A 115 -26.19 8.31 11.45
N SER A 116 -26.03 9.25 12.39
CA SER A 116 -25.25 10.46 12.23
C SER A 116 -23.76 10.14 12.16
N ARG A 117 -23.08 10.87 11.27
CA ARG A 117 -21.63 10.84 11.01
C ARG A 117 -20.80 11.48 12.12
N THR A 118 -21.29 11.50 13.36
CA THR A 118 -20.74 12.36 14.41
C THR A 118 -19.82 11.58 15.34
N GLY A 119 -18.61 12.12 15.52
CA GLY A 119 -17.67 11.78 16.59
C GLY A 119 -16.69 10.65 16.34
N THR A 120 -16.88 9.80 15.33
CA THR A 120 -16.00 8.66 15.09
C THR A 120 -15.35 8.72 13.71
N MET A 121 -14.21 8.04 13.55
CA MET A 121 -13.57 7.84 12.23
C MET A 121 -14.54 7.27 11.19
N ASP A 122 -15.50 6.44 11.61
CA ASP A 122 -16.55 5.91 10.75
C ASP A 122 -17.47 7.01 10.18
N GLY A 123 -17.77 8.04 10.99
CA GLY A 123 -18.53 9.20 10.54
C GLY A 123 -17.80 9.99 9.46
N ILE A 124 -16.49 10.19 9.64
CA ILE A 124 -15.63 10.82 8.63
C ILE A 124 -15.60 9.96 7.37
N PHE A 125 -15.44 8.64 7.46
CA PHE A 125 -15.44 7.76 6.29
C PHE A 125 -16.78 7.70 5.58
N LYS A 126 -17.89 7.78 6.30
CA LYS A 126 -19.23 7.87 5.70
C LYS A 126 -19.41 9.15 4.90
N ALA A 127 -18.63 10.20 5.13
CA ALA A 127 -18.63 11.43 4.32
C ALA A 127 -18.09 11.19 2.90
N PHE A 128 -17.36 10.09 2.69
CA PHE A 128 -16.91 9.65 1.38
C PHE A 128 -17.95 8.66 0.79
N PRO A 129 -18.28 8.73 -0.51
CA PRO A 129 -19.12 7.72 -1.18
C PRO A 129 -18.56 6.30 -1.00
N PRO A 130 -19.35 5.22 -0.99
CA PRO A 130 -18.80 3.87 -0.81
C PRO A 130 -17.84 3.48 -1.97
N PRO A 131 -16.75 2.73 -1.74
CA PRO A 131 -15.78 2.34 -2.79
C PRO A 131 -16.35 1.47 -3.92
N THR A 132 -17.50 0.81 -3.71
CA THR A 132 -18.20 -0.03 -4.72
C THR A 132 -18.58 0.74 -5.99
N PHE A 133 -18.51 2.05 -5.90
CA PHE A 133 -18.71 3.05 -6.92
C PHE A 133 -17.95 2.81 -8.25
N ASN A 134 -16.73 2.29 -8.22
CA ASN A 134 -15.88 2.20 -9.41
C ASN A 134 -16.29 1.12 -10.43
N LYS A 135 -17.32 0.32 -10.14
CA LYS A 135 -17.86 -0.65 -11.10
C LYS A 135 -18.62 0.08 -12.21
N GLN A 136 -18.73 -0.50 -13.40
CA GLN A 136 -19.70 -0.01 -14.39
C GLN A 136 -21.11 -0.28 -13.86
N ALA A 137 -22.01 0.69 -13.98
CA ALA A 137 -23.44 0.49 -13.70
C ALA A 137 -24.11 0.03 -14.98
N GLU A 138 -24.96 -1.00 -14.89
CA GLU A 138 -25.79 -1.43 -16.02
C GLU A 138 -26.94 -0.46 -16.26
N ASP A 139 -27.49 0.12 -15.19
CA ASP A 139 -28.55 1.11 -15.24
C ASP A 139 -28.00 2.51 -15.60
N PRO A 140 -28.54 3.19 -16.64
CA PRO A 140 -28.14 4.54 -17.01
C PRO A 140 -28.32 5.59 -15.90
N GLU A 141 -29.36 5.47 -15.06
CA GLU A 141 -29.58 6.42 -13.98
C GLU A 141 -28.51 6.26 -12.89
N GLU A 142 -28.22 5.02 -12.50
CA GLU A 142 -27.11 4.71 -11.61
C GLU A 142 -25.76 5.15 -12.22
N ALA A 143 -25.52 4.96 -13.52
CA ALA A 143 -24.32 5.44 -14.19
C ALA A 143 -24.17 6.97 -14.14
N ALA A 144 -25.26 7.71 -14.35
CA ALA A 144 -25.27 9.17 -14.27
C ALA A 144 -25.06 9.66 -12.84
N LYS A 145 -25.75 9.04 -11.86
CA LYS A 145 -25.50 9.27 -10.43
C LYS A 145 -24.04 9.00 -10.09
N ARG A 146 -23.48 7.96 -10.71
CA ARG A 146 -22.08 7.64 -10.56
C ARG A 146 -21.21 8.81 -11.06
N GLN A 147 -21.34 9.17 -12.32
CA GLN A 147 -20.57 10.28 -12.88
C GLN A 147 -20.63 11.57 -12.02
N ARG A 148 -21.80 11.89 -11.43
CA ARG A 148 -21.94 13.00 -10.47
C ARG A 148 -21.09 12.83 -9.21
N GLN A 149 -21.11 11.66 -8.59
CA GLN A 149 -20.28 11.38 -7.40
C GLN A 149 -18.77 11.38 -7.71
N GLN A 150 -18.34 10.96 -8.91
CA GLN A 150 -16.93 11.11 -9.33
C GLN A 150 -16.51 12.57 -9.43
N LYS A 151 -17.36 13.40 -10.04
CA LYS A 151 -17.09 14.84 -10.13
C LYS A 151 -17.02 15.46 -8.74
N TYR A 152 -17.95 15.10 -7.86
CA TYR A 152 -17.96 15.50 -6.46
C TYR A 152 -16.66 15.10 -5.74
N LEU A 153 -16.20 13.85 -5.91
CA LEU A 153 -14.97 13.35 -5.31
C LEU A 153 -13.73 14.13 -5.79
N ALA A 154 -13.67 14.48 -7.08
CA ALA A 154 -12.56 15.27 -7.63
C ALA A 154 -12.53 16.69 -7.04
N GLU A 155 -13.69 17.33 -6.89
CA GLU A 155 -13.81 18.63 -6.22
C GLU A 155 -13.46 18.51 -4.73
N MET A 156 -13.97 17.48 -4.05
CA MET A 156 -13.69 17.17 -2.64
C MET A 156 -12.21 17.02 -2.35
N ARG A 157 -11.50 16.27 -3.21
CA ARG A 157 -10.05 16.09 -3.11
C ARG A 157 -9.32 17.43 -3.09
N GLY A 158 -9.72 18.39 -3.92
CA GLY A 158 -9.09 19.71 -3.99
C GLY A 158 -9.03 20.40 -2.62
N TYR A 159 -10.16 20.47 -1.93
CA TYR A 159 -10.25 21.05 -0.58
C TYR A 159 -9.63 20.14 0.48
N ALA A 160 -9.91 18.84 0.43
CA ALA A 160 -9.48 17.90 1.46
C ALA A 160 -7.95 17.79 1.56
N THR A 161 -7.25 17.77 0.41
CA THR A 161 -5.78 17.62 0.39
C THR A 161 -5.06 18.78 1.07
N GLU A 162 -5.58 20.01 0.95
CA GLU A 162 -5.04 21.17 1.66
C GLU A 162 -5.08 20.98 3.18
N TYR A 163 -6.25 20.63 3.72
CA TYR A 163 -6.42 20.39 5.16
C TYR A 163 -5.66 19.16 5.66
N LEU A 164 -5.59 18.10 4.86
CA LEU A 164 -4.82 16.90 5.21
C LEU A 164 -3.33 17.20 5.32
N ARG A 165 -2.76 18.03 4.43
CA ARG A 165 -1.36 18.47 4.50
C ARG A 165 -1.06 19.23 5.79
N GLU A 166 -2.02 19.99 6.30
CA GLU A 166 -1.88 20.66 7.59
C GLU A 166 -1.96 19.68 8.77
N VAL A 167 -2.89 18.72 8.73
CA VAL A 167 -2.99 17.68 9.76
C VAL A 167 -1.73 16.80 9.79
N LEU A 168 -1.09 16.55 8.65
CA LEU A 168 0.20 15.84 8.59
C LEU A 168 1.34 16.58 9.30
N LYS A 169 1.23 17.90 9.53
CA LYS A 169 2.20 18.67 10.33
C LYS A 169 1.93 18.60 11.84
N ASN A 170 0.87 17.90 12.26
CA ASN A 170 0.50 17.81 13.67
C ASN A 170 1.52 16.98 14.45
N ARG A 171 1.82 17.40 15.69
CA ARG A 171 2.72 16.69 16.60
C ARG A 171 2.21 15.29 16.99
N LEU A 172 0.88 15.10 17.04
CA LEU A 172 0.25 13.86 17.46
C LEU A 172 0.30 12.83 16.32
N LEU A 173 0.96 11.69 16.55
CA LEU A 173 1.07 10.61 15.58
C LEU A 173 -0.30 10.11 15.11
N ILE A 174 -1.25 9.94 16.02
CA ILE A 174 -2.60 9.48 15.69
C ILE A 174 -3.32 10.40 14.69
N ALA A 175 -3.07 11.72 14.75
CA ALA A 175 -3.64 12.68 13.81
C ALA A 175 -3.05 12.50 12.41
N ARG A 176 -1.72 12.39 12.31
CA ARG A 176 -1.03 12.12 11.03
C ARG A 176 -1.45 10.78 10.43
N LEU A 177 -1.57 9.74 11.27
CA LEU A 177 -2.05 8.42 10.88
C LEU A 177 -3.46 8.50 10.30
N ASN A 178 -4.37 9.18 10.99
CA ASN A 178 -5.73 9.36 10.52
C ASN A 178 -5.79 10.13 9.19
N ALA A 179 -4.96 11.15 9.00
CA ALA A 179 -4.84 11.84 7.71
C ALA A 179 -4.38 10.91 6.59
N ALA A 180 -3.38 10.05 6.83
CA ALA A 180 -2.94 9.04 5.87
C ALA A 180 -4.05 8.03 5.53
N ILE A 181 -4.91 7.67 6.48
CA ILE A 181 -6.07 6.81 6.21
C ILE A 181 -7.09 7.53 5.31
N VAL A 182 -7.30 8.84 5.48
CA VAL A 182 -8.15 9.62 4.57
C VAL A 182 -7.54 9.71 3.16
N PHE A 183 -6.22 9.88 3.05
CA PHE A 183 -5.53 9.76 1.75
C PHE A 183 -5.77 8.39 1.10
N HIS A 184 -5.73 7.30 1.87
CA HIS A 184 -6.05 5.98 1.36
C HIS A 184 -7.48 5.89 0.81
N ARG A 185 -8.46 6.52 1.47
CA ARG A 185 -9.82 6.62 0.92
C ARG A 185 -9.84 7.35 -0.41
N LEU A 186 -9.12 8.47 -0.54
CA LEU A 186 -8.99 9.17 -1.83
C LEU A 186 -8.35 8.26 -2.91
N ALA A 187 -7.35 7.45 -2.55
CA ALA A 187 -6.74 6.49 -3.46
C ALA A 187 -7.70 5.37 -3.90
N GLU A 188 -8.57 4.85 -3.03
CA GLU A 188 -9.61 3.88 -3.40
C GLU A 188 -10.55 4.42 -4.51
N TYR A 189 -10.72 5.75 -4.60
CA TYR A 189 -11.47 6.41 -5.69
C TYR A 189 -10.63 6.77 -6.92
N GLY A 190 -9.38 6.29 -7.02
CA GLY A 190 -8.50 6.55 -8.15
C GLY A 190 -8.02 7.99 -8.28
N GLN A 191 -7.95 8.75 -7.18
CA GLN A 191 -7.48 10.14 -7.18
C GLN A 191 -5.95 10.20 -7.27
N GLU A 192 -5.39 10.06 -8.47
CA GLU A 192 -3.93 10.06 -8.72
C GLU A 192 -3.21 11.34 -8.29
N GLU A 193 -3.93 12.46 -8.20
CA GLU A 193 -3.36 13.77 -7.87
C GLU A 193 -2.85 13.86 -6.43
N ILE A 194 -3.17 12.88 -5.57
CA ILE A 194 -2.62 12.79 -4.21
C ILE A 194 -1.25 12.10 -4.17
N LEU A 195 -0.74 11.57 -5.29
CA LEU A 195 0.53 10.81 -5.32
C LEU A 195 1.71 11.61 -4.78
N ASP A 196 1.79 12.91 -5.06
CA ASP A 196 2.89 13.75 -4.59
C ASP A 196 2.90 13.86 -3.05
N ASP A 197 1.70 13.91 -2.44
CA ASP A 197 1.54 13.87 -0.99
C ASP A 197 1.96 12.51 -0.41
N LEU A 198 1.57 11.42 -1.07
CA LEU A 198 1.94 10.06 -0.67
C LEU A 198 3.46 9.83 -0.76
N ILE A 199 4.10 10.31 -1.83
CA ILE A 199 5.56 10.28 -2.01
C ILE A 199 6.23 11.05 -0.88
N ALA A 200 5.76 12.27 -0.59
CA ALA A 200 6.31 13.09 0.49
C ALA A 200 6.21 12.41 1.87
N ILE A 201 5.12 11.69 2.16
CA ILE A 201 4.98 10.90 3.39
C ILE A 201 6.00 9.75 3.43
N ILE A 202 6.14 9.00 2.34
CA ILE A 202 7.03 7.81 2.27
C ILE A 202 8.50 8.23 2.39
N GLU A 203 8.90 9.27 1.67
CA GLU A 203 10.28 9.76 1.62
C GLU A 203 10.68 10.58 2.86
N ASN A 204 9.73 10.99 3.71
CA ASN A 204 10.07 11.72 4.93
C ASN A 204 10.80 10.81 5.93
N PRO A 205 12.10 11.04 6.22
CA PRO A 205 12.86 10.20 7.14
C PRO A 205 12.33 10.27 8.58
N ASN A 206 11.65 11.35 8.94
CA ASN A 206 11.14 11.59 10.29
C ASN A 206 9.67 11.16 10.47
N GLU A 207 9.03 10.64 9.42
CA GLU A 207 7.66 10.15 9.54
C GLU A 207 7.62 8.72 10.09
N HIS A 208 6.59 8.43 10.89
CA HIS A 208 6.41 7.14 11.53
C HIS A 208 5.96 6.06 10.54
N ASP A 209 6.46 4.83 10.70
CA ASP A 209 6.18 3.72 9.78
C ASP A 209 4.70 3.38 9.63
N ALA A 210 3.91 3.55 10.70
CA ALA A 210 2.45 3.39 10.62
C ALA A 210 1.80 4.35 9.59
N VAL A 211 2.29 5.59 9.51
CA VAL A 211 1.79 6.60 8.55
C VAL A 211 2.28 6.25 7.14
N LYS A 212 3.57 5.90 7.01
CA LYS A 212 4.15 5.43 5.74
C LYS A 212 3.44 4.18 5.20
N HIS A 213 3.09 3.23 6.06
CA HIS A 213 2.35 2.03 5.70
C HIS A 213 1.03 2.36 5.00
N TRP A 214 0.24 3.31 5.54
CA TRP A 214 -0.99 3.74 4.89
C TRP A 214 -0.74 4.51 3.59
N ALA A 215 0.34 5.28 3.50
CA ALA A 215 0.71 5.92 2.25
C ALA A 215 1.08 4.89 1.17
N ILE A 216 1.90 3.88 1.49
CA ILE A 216 2.23 2.75 0.61
C ILE A 216 0.97 2.00 0.19
N LYS A 217 0.08 1.71 1.14
CA LYS A 217 -1.22 1.09 0.84
C LYS A 217 -2.08 1.95 -0.10
N SER A 218 -2.01 3.28 0.02
CA SER A 218 -2.69 4.20 -0.90
C SER A 218 -2.10 4.12 -2.31
N VAL A 219 -0.76 4.08 -2.43
CA VAL A 219 -0.08 3.88 -3.73
C VAL A 219 -0.50 2.54 -4.35
N ASN A 220 -0.64 1.48 -3.56
CA ASN A 220 -1.11 0.17 -4.01
C ASN A 220 -2.51 0.22 -4.66
N GLU A 221 -3.46 0.94 -4.06
CA GLU A 221 -4.80 1.12 -4.63
C GLU A 221 -4.73 1.84 -5.98
N LEU A 222 -3.89 2.88 -6.09
CA LEU A 222 -3.72 3.63 -7.34
C LEU A 222 -3.08 2.79 -8.45
N PHE A 223 -2.10 1.95 -8.13
CA PHE A 223 -1.52 0.98 -9.08
C PHE A 223 -2.54 -0.06 -9.51
N THR A 224 -3.32 -0.58 -8.57
CA THR A 224 -4.38 -1.56 -8.85
C THR A 224 -5.48 -0.96 -9.76
N ALA A 225 -5.91 0.28 -9.49
CA ALA A 225 -6.90 0.99 -10.30
C ALA A 225 -6.43 1.27 -11.74
N ASN A 226 -5.11 1.41 -11.91
CA ASN A 226 -4.43 1.60 -13.19
C ASN A 226 -3.96 0.31 -13.87
N ALA A 227 -4.18 -0.85 -13.27
CA ALA A 227 -3.77 -2.12 -13.86
C ALA A 227 -4.41 -2.31 -15.25
N GLY A 228 -3.58 -2.38 -16.29
CA GLY A 228 -4.01 -2.52 -17.68
C GLY A 228 -4.45 -1.22 -18.37
N LYS A 229 -4.35 -0.07 -17.69
CA LYS A 229 -4.59 1.26 -18.26
C LYS A 229 -3.28 2.03 -18.37
N LYS A 230 -3.22 2.99 -19.28
CA LYS A 230 -2.12 3.96 -19.30
C LYS A 230 -2.41 5.01 -18.22
N PRO A 231 -1.56 5.18 -17.20
CA PRO A 231 -1.76 6.20 -16.19
C PRO A 231 -1.74 7.60 -16.81
N LYS A 232 -2.41 8.57 -16.19
CA LYS A 232 -2.44 9.95 -16.69
C LYS A 232 -1.05 10.57 -16.70
N ASP A 233 -0.28 10.28 -15.64
CA ASP A 233 1.09 10.73 -15.45
C ASP A 233 1.99 9.52 -15.12
N PRO A 234 2.57 8.86 -16.15
CA PRO A 234 3.45 7.71 -15.93
C PRO A 234 4.68 8.05 -15.08
N GLN A 235 5.25 9.25 -15.23
CA GLN A 235 6.45 9.65 -14.49
C GLN A 235 6.15 9.75 -12.98
N ARG A 236 4.98 10.28 -12.62
CA ARG A 236 4.56 10.35 -11.21
C ARG A 236 4.34 8.96 -10.59
N MET A 237 3.78 8.03 -11.37
CA MET A 237 3.67 6.63 -10.95
C MET A 237 5.05 5.99 -10.75
N ASP A 238 6.00 6.25 -11.64
CA ASP A 238 7.37 5.78 -11.54
C ASP A 238 8.06 6.35 -10.29
N ASN A 239 7.87 7.65 -9.99
CA ASN A 239 8.39 8.27 -8.77
C ASN A 239 7.78 7.65 -7.51
N ALA A 240 6.47 7.38 -7.50
CA ALA A 240 5.81 6.71 -6.38
C ALA A 240 6.32 5.28 -6.17
N ALA A 241 6.48 4.52 -7.25
CA ALA A 241 7.07 3.18 -7.19
C ALA A 241 8.51 3.24 -6.64
N LEU A 242 9.28 4.25 -7.05
CA LEU A 242 10.67 4.42 -6.62
C LEU A 242 10.77 4.77 -5.14
N ALA A 243 9.86 5.60 -4.62
CA ALA A 243 9.74 5.88 -3.20
C ALA A 243 9.44 4.60 -2.40
N VAL A 244 8.47 3.79 -2.84
CA VAL A 244 8.14 2.49 -2.22
C VAL A 244 9.32 1.51 -2.29
N TYR A 245 10.02 1.45 -3.43
CA TYR A 245 11.21 0.62 -3.62
C TYR A 245 12.32 0.99 -2.64
N ARG A 246 12.67 2.29 -2.56
CA ARG A 246 13.74 2.79 -1.68
C ARG A 246 13.41 2.49 -0.22
N TRP A 247 12.18 2.78 0.18
CA TRP A 247 11.70 2.47 1.52
C TRP A 247 11.82 0.97 1.82
N LEU A 248 11.34 0.09 0.93
CA LEU A 248 11.44 -1.36 1.15
C LEU A 248 12.89 -1.84 1.21
N ASP A 249 13.75 -1.38 0.30
CA ASP A 249 15.17 -1.74 0.26
C ASP A 249 15.88 -1.36 1.57
N GLU A 250 15.63 -0.14 2.08
CA GLU A 250 16.12 0.30 3.38
C GLU A 250 15.63 -0.60 4.53
N HIS A 251 14.34 -0.95 4.53
CA HIS A 251 13.73 -1.81 5.57
C HIS A 251 14.13 -3.29 5.46
N THR A 252 14.80 -3.70 4.39
CA THR A 252 15.49 -5.00 4.32
C THR A 252 16.89 -4.98 4.92
N ARG A 253 17.40 -3.81 5.32
CA ARG A 253 18.77 -3.62 5.83
C ARG A 253 18.78 -3.04 7.24
N THR A 254 17.79 -3.40 8.06
CA THR A 254 17.72 -2.98 9.46
C THR A 254 19.02 -3.36 10.18
N PRO A 255 19.71 -2.43 10.85
CA PRO A 255 20.98 -2.73 11.51
C PRO A 255 20.86 -3.91 12.50
N PRO A 256 21.79 -4.87 12.49
CA PRO A 256 21.76 -6.01 13.42
C PRO A 256 21.71 -5.60 14.89
N THR A 257 22.32 -4.47 15.26
CA THR A 257 22.30 -3.91 16.61
C THR A 257 20.88 -3.55 17.05
N LEU A 258 20.13 -2.85 16.18
CA LEU A 258 18.74 -2.51 16.44
C LEU A 258 17.88 -3.78 16.52
N LEU A 259 18.09 -4.74 15.62
CA LEU A 259 17.32 -6.00 15.61
C LEU A 259 17.53 -6.86 16.85
N ALA A 260 18.70 -6.80 17.49
CA ALA A 260 18.98 -7.52 18.72
C ALA A 260 18.15 -6.99 19.91
N GLU A 261 17.73 -5.74 19.86
CA GLU A 261 16.89 -5.09 20.88
C GLU A 261 15.39 -5.34 20.69
N LEU A 262 14.98 -5.70 19.47
CA LEU A 262 13.56 -5.94 19.15
C LEU A 262 13.10 -7.33 19.60
N SER A 263 11.91 -7.37 20.18
CA SER A 263 11.16 -8.60 20.40
C SER A 263 10.67 -9.21 19.07
N GLU A 264 10.35 -10.51 19.04
CA GLU A 264 9.80 -11.13 17.83
C GLU A 264 8.50 -10.47 17.33
N PRO A 265 7.53 -10.06 18.19
CA PRO A 265 6.38 -9.29 17.75
C PRO A 265 6.71 -7.97 17.04
N GLU A 266 7.77 -7.28 17.47
CA GLU A 266 8.23 -6.05 16.83
C GLU A 266 8.88 -6.32 15.47
N LYS A 267 9.69 -7.39 15.37
CA LYS A 267 10.22 -7.87 14.08
C LYS A 267 9.08 -8.29 13.13
N ASP A 268 8.03 -8.91 13.65
CA ASP A 268 6.81 -9.24 12.90
C ASP A 268 6.05 -7.99 12.44
N GLY A 269 6.07 -6.92 13.25
CA GLY A 269 5.58 -5.60 12.84
C GLY A 269 6.31 -5.08 11.59
N ILE A 270 7.65 -5.16 11.57
CA ILE A 270 8.47 -4.78 10.40
C ILE A 270 8.13 -5.66 9.19
N ARG A 271 8.06 -6.98 9.36
CA ARG A 271 7.67 -7.91 8.28
C ARG A 271 6.28 -7.61 7.74
N TYR A 272 5.33 -7.22 8.61
CA TYR A 272 3.97 -6.87 8.22
C TYR A 272 3.92 -5.64 7.32
N ILE A 273 4.67 -4.58 7.65
CA ILE A 273 4.69 -3.36 6.83
C ILE A 273 5.44 -3.58 5.51
N ARG A 274 6.53 -4.35 5.49
CA ARG A 274 7.27 -4.71 4.25
C ARG A 274 6.40 -5.48 3.25
N ARG A 275 5.55 -6.38 3.74
CA ARG A 275 4.56 -7.10 2.92
C ARG A 275 3.66 -6.19 2.10
N GLU A 276 3.25 -5.05 2.65
CA GLU A 276 2.43 -4.09 1.90
C GLU A 276 3.23 -3.44 0.75
N ALA A 277 4.49 -3.09 0.99
CA ALA A 277 5.36 -2.58 -0.07
C ALA A 277 5.64 -3.63 -1.16
N ILE A 278 5.81 -4.90 -0.78
CA ILE A 278 5.96 -6.02 -1.71
C ILE A 278 4.73 -6.13 -2.64
N ARG A 279 3.52 -6.12 -2.08
CA ARG A 279 2.27 -6.12 -2.87
C ARG A 279 2.18 -4.91 -3.79
N THR A 280 2.52 -3.74 -3.26
CA THR A 280 2.51 -2.47 -4.00
C THR A 280 3.41 -2.56 -5.24
N LEU A 281 4.65 -3.02 -5.07
CA LEU A 281 5.59 -3.21 -6.18
C LEU A 281 5.16 -4.30 -7.17
N GLY A 282 4.55 -5.39 -6.69
CA GLY A 282 3.93 -6.40 -7.55
C GLY A 282 2.82 -5.83 -8.43
N ASN A 283 1.95 -4.99 -7.85
CA ASN A 283 0.85 -4.33 -8.58
C ASN A 283 1.31 -3.23 -9.54
N TYR A 284 2.52 -2.69 -9.37
CA TYR A 284 3.15 -1.78 -10.32
C TYR A 284 3.63 -2.49 -11.60
N ARG A 285 3.91 -3.80 -11.54
CA ARG A 285 4.17 -4.71 -12.68
C ARG A 285 5.40 -4.41 -13.55
N LYS A 286 6.30 -3.52 -13.15
CA LYS A 286 7.58 -3.32 -13.86
C LYS A 286 8.74 -4.03 -13.14
N PRO A 287 9.53 -4.89 -13.84
CA PRO A 287 10.72 -5.49 -13.28
C PRO A 287 11.79 -4.48 -12.83
N VAL A 288 11.87 -3.35 -13.53
CA VAL A 288 12.71 -2.19 -13.24
C VAL A 288 11.85 -0.94 -13.37
N ILE A 289 11.95 0.00 -12.43
CA ILE A 289 11.12 1.21 -12.44
C ILE A 289 11.58 2.19 -13.53
N ILE A 290 12.88 2.51 -13.54
CA ILE A 290 13.52 3.36 -14.55
C ILE A 290 14.62 2.56 -15.23
N ASP A 291 14.45 2.27 -16.52
CA ASP A 291 15.44 1.60 -17.36
C ASP A 291 15.77 2.50 -18.55
N ASP A 292 16.85 3.27 -18.44
CA ASP A 292 17.39 4.08 -19.53
C ASP A 292 18.67 3.41 -20.07
N PRO A 293 18.56 2.52 -21.07
CA PRO A 293 19.72 1.86 -21.65
C PRO A 293 20.63 2.81 -22.43
N LYS A 294 20.16 4.02 -22.82
CA LYS A 294 21.00 5.01 -23.49
C LYS A 294 21.89 5.74 -22.49
N ALA A 295 21.34 6.10 -21.33
CA ALA A 295 22.10 6.68 -20.25
C ALA A 295 22.87 5.64 -19.41
N GLY A 296 22.63 4.34 -19.63
CA GLY A 296 23.14 3.27 -18.77
C GLY A 296 22.60 3.36 -17.35
N ARG A 297 21.44 4.01 -17.15
CA ARG A 297 20.85 4.28 -15.85
C ARG A 297 19.74 3.26 -15.58
N ARG A 298 19.93 2.46 -14.53
CA ARG A 298 18.92 1.54 -14.01
C ARG A 298 18.61 1.91 -12.56
N GLU A 299 17.37 2.28 -12.28
CA GLU A 299 16.92 2.58 -10.92
C GLU A 299 15.70 1.76 -10.54
N GLY A 300 15.66 1.34 -9.27
CA GLY A 300 14.61 0.50 -8.74
C GLY A 300 14.52 -0.85 -9.46
N PRO A 301 15.55 -1.73 -9.39
CA PRO A 301 15.44 -3.11 -9.87
C PRO A 301 14.50 -3.91 -8.96
N THR A 302 13.19 -3.67 -9.10
CA THR A 302 12.11 -4.28 -8.31
C THR A 302 12.23 -5.80 -8.27
N ALA A 303 12.49 -6.43 -9.41
CA ALA A 303 12.61 -7.88 -9.49
C ALA A 303 13.78 -8.42 -8.65
N GLU A 304 14.93 -7.73 -8.60
CA GLU A 304 16.08 -8.16 -7.78
C GLU A 304 15.76 -8.08 -6.29
N LEU A 305 15.11 -6.99 -5.86
CA LEU A 305 14.69 -6.80 -4.48
C LEU A 305 13.68 -7.88 -4.05
N LEU A 306 12.67 -8.15 -4.87
CA LEU A 306 11.68 -9.19 -4.59
C LEU A 306 12.31 -10.60 -4.58
N LEU A 307 13.23 -10.89 -5.50
CA LEU A 307 13.98 -12.15 -5.52
C LEU A 307 14.83 -12.32 -4.27
N ARG A 308 15.51 -11.27 -3.81
CA ARG A 308 16.28 -11.29 -2.56
C ARG A 308 15.39 -11.60 -1.35
N ILE A 309 14.21 -10.96 -1.27
CA ILE A 309 13.24 -11.22 -0.20
C ILE A 309 12.68 -12.65 -0.27
N MET A 310 12.29 -13.14 -1.45
CA MET A 310 11.77 -14.50 -1.63
C MET A 310 12.82 -15.57 -1.24
N ASN A 311 14.05 -15.39 -1.71
CA ASN A 311 15.14 -16.34 -1.46
C ASN A 311 15.60 -16.28 0.00
N ASN A 312 15.58 -15.09 0.60
CA ASN A 312 15.91 -14.89 2.01
C ASN A 312 17.23 -15.57 2.39
N GLN A 313 18.27 -15.30 1.59
CA GLN A 313 19.62 -15.79 1.85
C GLN A 313 20.15 -15.19 3.16
N GLU A 314 21.07 -15.89 3.81
CA GLU A 314 21.63 -15.48 5.09
C GLU A 314 22.14 -14.02 5.04
N ASN A 315 21.70 -13.19 5.99
CA ASN A 315 22.02 -11.76 6.11
C ASN A 315 21.63 -10.87 4.92
N SER A 316 20.86 -11.37 3.95
CA SER A 316 20.43 -10.57 2.79
C SER A 316 19.19 -9.70 3.07
N VAL A 317 18.38 -10.08 4.06
CA VAL A 317 17.18 -9.37 4.52
C VAL A 317 17.09 -9.42 6.04
N LEU A 318 16.97 -8.26 6.66
CA LEU A 318 17.03 -8.06 8.11
C LEU A 318 15.86 -7.15 8.57
N PRO A 319 14.94 -7.62 9.45
CA PRO A 319 14.88 -8.98 10.00
C PRO A 319 14.59 -10.01 8.90
N GLU A 320 14.94 -11.26 9.17
CA GLU A 320 14.72 -12.38 8.23
C GLU A 320 13.28 -12.40 7.73
N ALA A 321 13.09 -12.61 6.43
CA ALA A 321 11.77 -12.61 5.81
C ALA A 321 10.94 -13.81 6.27
N SER A 322 9.74 -13.55 6.77
CA SER A 322 8.83 -14.64 7.16
C SER A 322 8.39 -15.47 5.95
N LEU A 323 7.93 -16.70 6.15
CA LEU A 323 7.39 -17.53 5.07
C LEU A 323 6.26 -16.82 4.30
N THR A 324 5.39 -16.09 5.00
CA THR A 324 4.31 -15.32 4.38
C THR A 324 4.84 -14.18 3.51
N GLU A 325 5.89 -13.50 3.95
CA GLU A 325 6.54 -12.42 3.21
C GLU A 325 7.25 -12.95 1.96
N ARG A 326 7.99 -14.06 2.09
CA ARG A 326 8.64 -14.76 0.97
C ARG A 326 7.61 -15.20 -0.08
N LYS A 327 6.46 -15.71 0.37
CA LYS A 327 5.33 -16.10 -0.49
C LYS A 327 4.78 -14.91 -1.26
N GLU A 328 4.57 -13.77 -0.61
CA GLU A 328 4.09 -12.56 -1.28
C GLU A 328 5.12 -11.97 -2.25
N ALA A 329 6.41 -12.10 -1.95
CA ALA A 329 7.47 -11.73 -2.90
C ALA A 329 7.47 -12.64 -4.14
N ALA A 330 7.24 -13.95 -3.96
CA ALA A 330 7.06 -14.89 -5.07
C ALA A 330 5.84 -14.55 -5.94
N GLU A 331 4.71 -14.22 -5.31
CA GLU A 331 3.51 -13.73 -6.02
C GLU A 331 3.81 -12.45 -6.82
N ALA A 332 4.44 -11.47 -6.17
CA ALA A 332 4.80 -10.21 -6.79
C ALA A 332 5.73 -10.40 -8.00
N LEU A 333 6.73 -11.29 -7.92
CA LEU A 333 7.62 -11.64 -9.04
C LEU A 333 6.84 -12.18 -10.26
N CYS A 334 5.85 -13.04 -10.02
CA CYS A 334 5.01 -13.59 -11.09
C CYS A 334 4.11 -12.55 -11.75
N TYR A 335 3.78 -11.45 -11.07
CA TYR A 335 2.99 -10.34 -11.64
C TYR A 335 3.81 -9.32 -12.43
N LEU A 336 5.15 -9.37 -12.37
CA LEU A 336 6.02 -8.49 -13.15
C LEU A 336 5.95 -8.85 -14.64
N GLN A 337 5.86 -7.83 -15.49
CA GLN A 337 5.64 -8.01 -16.92
C GLN A 337 6.92 -7.82 -17.72
N GLY A 338 7.33 -8.85 -18.48
CA GLY A 338 8.58 -8.84 -19.26
C GLY A 338 8.61 -7.80 -20.38
N LYS A 339 7.44 -7.46 -20.95
CA LYS A 339 7.33 -6.38 -21.95
C LYS A 339 7.78 -5.00 -21.45
N ASN A 340 7.81 -4.79 -20.13
CA ASN A 340 8.21 -3.52 -19.52
C ASN A 340 9.73 -3.43 -19.28
N ALA A 341 10.49 -4.51 -19.48
CA ALA A 341 11.95 -4.54 -19.35
C ALA A 341 12.52 -5.61 -20.31
N PRO A 342 12.98 -5.23 -21.52
CA PRO A 342 13.36 -6.19 -22.57
C PRO A 342 14.46 -7.19 -22.21
N ASN A 343 15.27 -6.89 -21.20
CA ASN A 343 16.31 -7.76 -20.69
C ASN A 343 15.87 -8.61 -19.49
N TYR A 344 14.64 -8.52 -19.02
CA TYR A 344 14.12 -9.32 -17.92
C TYR A 344 13.95 -10.79 -18.33
N GLN A 345 14.61 -11.70 -17.60
CA GLN A 345 14.68 -13.12 -17.92
C GLN A 345 13.58 -13.90 -17.18
N GLN A 346 12.42 -14.06 -17.81
CA GLN A 346 11.25 -14.70 -17.18
C GLN A 346 11.45 -16.20 -16.91
N ASP A 347 12.31 -16.87 -17.68
CA ASP A 347 12.68 -18.27 -17.43
C ASP A 347 13.47 -18.44 -16.13
N TYR A 348 14.39 -17.52 -15.83
CA TYR A 348 15.10 -17.48 -14.57
C TYR A 348 14.15 -17.22 -13.38
N VAL A 349 13.18 -16.32 -13.56
CA VAL A 349 12.14 -16.06 -12.53
C VAL A 349 11.33 -17.31 -12.25
N ALA A 350 10.83 -17.99 -13.29
CA ALA A 350 10.05 -19.21 -13.15
C ALA A 350 10.85 -20.33 -12.46
N PHE A 351 12.15 -20.44 -12.75
CA PHE A 351 13.05 -21.34 -12.05
C PHE A 351 13.17 -21.03 -10.55
N GLN A 352 13.39 -19.77 -10.18
CA GLN A 352 13.52 -19.35 -8.78
C GLN A 352 12.20 -19.52 -8.01
N VAL A 353 11.06 -19.19 -8.63
CA VAL A 353 9.73 -19.45 -8.06
C VAL A 353 9.49 -20.95 -7.89
N GLY A 354 9.89 -21.78 -8.85
CA GLY A 354 9.83 -23.24 -8.74
C GLY A 354 10.63 -23.78 -7.55
N ARG A 355 11.84 -23.26 -7.33
CA ARG A 355 12.67 -23.59 -6.15
C ARG A 355 11.98 -23.20 -4.85
N PHE A 356 11.40 -22.01 -4.79
CA PHE A 356 10.64 -21.55 -3.64
C PHE A 356 9.41 -22.45 -3.37
N ILE A 357 8.66 -22.83 -4.40
CA ILE A 357 7.48 -23.71 -4.26
C ILE A 357 7.87 -25.11 -3.81
N ALA A 358 9.00 -25.65 -4.28
CA ALA A 358 9.52 -26.93 -3.78
C ALA A 358 9.87 -26.85 -2.28
N LEU A 359 10.52 -25.75 -1.85
CA LEU A 359 10.78 -25.48 -0.43
C LEU A 359 9.48 -25.35 0.37
N LEU A 360 8.48 -24.64 -0.17
CA LEU A 360 7.17 -24.49 0.46
C LEU A 360 6.48 -25.84 0.65
N GLY A 361 6.58 -26.74 -0.33
CA GLY A 361 6.08 -28.11 -0.24
C GLY A 361 6.75 -28.90 0.87
N ALA A 362 8.07 -28.79 1.01
CA ALA A 362 8.81 -29.43 2.10
C ALA A 362 8.43 -28.86 3.49
N GLU A 363 8.26 -27.54 3.61
CA GLU A 363 7.79 -26.91 4.85
C GLU A 363 6.36 -27.34 5.21
N ALA A 364 5.47 -27.44 4.22
CA ALA A 364 4.11 -27.94 4.43
C ALA A 364 4.10 -29.41 4.91
N SER A 365 5.00 -30.25 4.41
CA SER A 365 5.15 -31.65 4.89
C SER A 365 5.67 -31.75 6.33
N ARG A 366 6.45 -30.77 6.80
CA ARG A 366 6.96 -30.74 8.18
C ARG A 366 5.96 -30.19 9.18
N ASP A 367 4.94 -29.47 8.71
CA ASP A 367 3.95 -28.83 9.58
C ASP A 367 2.82 -29.80 9.97
N PRO A 368 2.67 -30.14 11.27
CA PRO A 368 1.57 -30.98 11.73
C PRO A 368 0.19 -30.38 11.45
N SER A 369 0.11 -29.06 11.29
CA SER A 369 -1.10 -28.33 10.93
C SER A 369 -1.27 -28.16 9.42
N ARG A 370 -0.70 -29.03 8.59
CA ARG A 370 -0.80 -28.97 7.12
C ARG A 370 -2.22 -28.85 6.55
N THR A 371 -3.21 -29.43 7.23
CA THR A 371 -4.62 -29.32 6.81
C THR A 371 -5.23 -27.93 7.09
N ASN A 372 -4.49 -27.04 7.74
CA ASN A 372 -4.86 -25.65 8.02
C ASN A 372 -5.14 -24.89 6.71
N GLN A 373 -6.11 -23.98 6.78
CA GLN A 373 -6.52 -23.11 5.69
C GLN A 373 -5.35 -22.28 5.12
N ARG A 374 -4.29 -22.04 5.90
CA ARG A 374 -3.12 -21.27 5.45
C ARG A 374 -2.46 -21.84 4.19
N TRP A 375 -2.25 -23.16 4.11
CA TRP A 375 -1.56 -23.77 2.98
C TRP A 375 -2.43 -23.77 1.72
N LYS A 376 -3.73 -23.99 1.89
CA LYS A 376 -4.71 -23.86 0.80
C LYS A 376 -4.74 -22.44 0.24
N ALA A 377 -4.72 -21.44 1.11
CA ALA A 377 -4.66 -20.04 0.70
C ALA A 377 -3.36 -19.72 -0.05
N PHE A 378 -2.21 -20.20 0.45
CA PHE A 378 -0.91 -20.02 -0.21
C PHE A 378 -0.89 -20.66 -1.60
N ALA A 379 -1.35 -21.92 -1.70
CA ALA A 379 -1.44 -22.63 -2.97
C ALA A 379 -2.35 -21.91 -3.97
N ALA A 380 -3.53 -21.46 -3.54
CA ALA A 380 -4.48 -20.77 -4.40
C ALA A 380 -3.91 -19.46 -4.96
N HIS A 381 -3.26 -18.66 -4.12
CA HIS A 381 -2.69 -17.40 -4.58
C HIS A 381 -1.47 -17.59 -5.48
N LEU A 382 -0.56 -18.52 -5.14
CA LEU A 382 0.59 -18.84 -5.99
C LEU A 382 0.16 -19.41 -7.34
N LYS A 383 -0.91 -20.24 -7.37
CA LYS A 383 -1.50 -20.74 -8.62
C LYS A 383 -1.98 -19.60 -9.50
N ALA A 384 -2.76 -18.67 -8.94
CA ALA A 384 -3.22 -17.49 -9.68
C ALA A 384 -2.05 -16.61 -10.17
N ALA A 385 -0.98 -16.48 -9.38
CA ALA A 385 0.21 -15.75 -9.76
C ALA A 385 0.98 -16.45 -10.90
N THR A 386 1.19 -17.77 -10.83
CA THR A 386 1.84 -18.53 -11.90
C THR A 386 1.04 -18.55 -13.20
N ASP A 387 -0.29 -18.55 -13.11
CA ASP A 387 -1.17 -18.40 -14.27
C ASP A 387 -0.96 -17.03 -14.94
N ALA A 388 -0.79 -15.97 -14.14
CA ALA A 388 -0.46 -14.63 -14.64
C ALA A 388 0.93 -14.57 -15.29
N LEU A 389 1.94 -15.24 -14.72
CA LEU A 389 3.27 -15.35 -15.32
C LEU A 389 3.22 -16.07 -16.68
N SER A 390 2.47 -17.18 -16.76
CA SER A 390 2.26 -17.92 -18.02
C SER A 390 1.63 -17.04 -19.10
N ALA A 391 0.61 -16.25 -18.72
CA ALA A 391 -0.07 -15.34 -19.62
C ALA A 391 0.84 -14.20 -20.13
N ASP A 392 1.75 -13.69 -19.29
CA ASP A 392 2.64 -12.58 -19.66
C ASP A 392 3.78 -12.99 -20.60
N VAL A 393 4.39 -14.16 -20.40
CA VAL A 393 5.51 -14.64 -21.23
C VAL A 393 5.12 -14.69 -22.71
N GLY A 394 3.88 -15.03 -23.02
CA GLY A 394 3.38 -15.10 -24.40
C GLY A 394 3.98 -16.27 -25.19
N LYS A 395 3.25 -16.75 -26.20
CA LYS A 395 3.63 -17.98 -26.93
C LYS A 395 4.96 -17.87 -27.68
N ASN A 396 5.29 -16.67 -28.16
CA ASN A 396 6.46 -16.43 -29.03
C ASN A 396 7.71 -15.95 -28.27
N SER A 397 7.66 -15.84 -26.94
CA SER A 397 8.84 -15.45 -26.17
C SER A 397 9.89 -16.56 -26.15
N PRO A 398 11.20 -16.22 -26.19
CA PRO A 398 12.27 -17.22 -26.04
C PRO A 398 12.19 -17.98 -24.70
N HIS A 399 11.47 -17.45 -23.72
CA HIS A 399 11.29 -18.07 -22.39
C HIS A 399 10.10 -19.04 -22.33
N SER A 400 9.17 -19.01 -23.30
CA SER A 400 7.87 -19.70 -23.23
C SER A 400 8.00 -21.21 -23.05
N ALA A 401 8.93 -21.84 -23.78
CA ALA A 401 9.14 -23.28 -23.71
C ALA A 401 9.66 -23.75 -22.33
N TYR A 402 10.52 -22.96 -21.69
CA TYR A 402 11.00 -23.27 -20.34
C TYR A 402 9.92 -23.03 -19.31
N VAL A 403 9.29 -21.85 -19.35
CA VAL A 403 8.24 -21.45 -18.41
C VAL A 403 7.07 -22.43 -18.44
N GLY A 404 6.59 -22.84 -19.61
CA GLY A 404 5.51 -23.83 -19.70
C GLY A 404 5.86 -25.15 -19.00
N LYS A 405 7.06 -25.71 -19.28
CA LYS A 405 7.51 -26.98 -18.68
C LYS A 405 7.64 -26.92 -17.16
N ILE A 406 8.20 -25.83 -16.63
CA ILE A 406 8.34 -25.71 -15.17
C ILE A 406 6.99 -25.49 -14.50
N LEU A 407 6.07 -24.74 -15.12
CA LEU A 407 4.73 -24.53 -14.58
C LEU A 407 3.90 -25.83 -14.54
N ASP A 408 4.02 -26.69 -15.56
CA ASP A 408 3.40 -28.02 -15.57
C ASP A 408 3.88 -28.89 -14.38
N ARG A 409 5.10 -28.66 -13.88
CA ARG A 409 5.67 -29.37 -12.71
C ARG A 409 5.36 -28.70 -11.39
N ILE A 410 5.16 -27.38 -11.38
CA ILE A 410 4.75 -26.62 -10.21
C ILE A 410 3.29 -26.92 -9.83
N GLN A 411 2.41 -27.05 -10.83
CA GLN A 411 0.97 -27.19 -10.60
C GLN A 411 0.61 -28.38 -9.67
N PRO A 412 1.14 -29.60 -9.87
CA PRO A 412 0.89 -30.71 -8.95
C PRO A 412 1.31 -30.44 -7.50
N VAL A 413 2.39 -29.66 -7.27
CA VAL A 413 2.82 -29.30 -5.91
C VAL A 413 1.80 -28.38 -5.24
N LEU A 414 1.31 -27.38 -5.98
CA LEU A 414 0.31 -26.43 -5.46
C LEU A 414 -1.05 -27.12 -5.23
N GLU A 415 -1.48 -27.98 -6.15
CA GLU A 415 -2.75 -28.72 -6.04
C GLU A 415 -2.76 -29.71 -4.87
N ASN A 416 -1.58 -30.25 -4.52
CA ASN A 416 -1.46 -31.26 -3.48
C ASN A 416 -0.79 -30.73 -2.21
N LEU A 417 -0.58 -29.42 -2.04
CA LEU A 417 0.15 -28.86 -0.89
C LEU A 417 -0.43 -29.26 0.48
N PHE A 418 -1.68 -29.73 0.53
CA PHE A 418 -2.39 -30.20 1.72
C PHE A 418 -2.51 -31.74 1.83
N ASP A 419 -2.03 -32.51 0.86
CA ASP A 419 -1.97 -33.98 0.86
C ASP A 419 -0.51 -34.44 1.02
N ASP A 420 -0.21 -35.20 2.07
CA ASP A 420 1.16 -35.55 2.42
C ASP A 420 1.87 -36.45 1.41
N ARG A 421 1.16 -37.48 0.96
CA ARG A 421 1.72 -38.46 0.04
C ARG A 421 1.90 -37.85 -1.34
N LEU A 422 0.89 -37.13 -1.82
CA LEU A 422 0.91 -36.56 -3.17
C LEU A 422 1.88 -35.38 -3.27
N ALA A 423 1.96 -34.53 -2.23
CA ALA A 423 2.92 -33.43 -2.22
C ALA A 423 4.36 -33.91 -2.21
N THR A 424 4.69 -34.93 -1.42
CA THR A 424 6.08 -35.40 -1.30
C THR A 424 6.61 -35.90 -2.65
N THR A 425 5.81 -36.68 -3.38
CA THR A 425 6.14 -37.11 -4.74
C THR A 425 6.26 -35.92 -5.69
N ALA A 426 5.27 -35.02 -5.71
CA ALA A 426 5.27 -33.86 -6.60
C ALA A 426 6.48 -32.93 -6.35
N VAL A 427 6.87 -32.73 -5.08
CA VAL A 427 8.05 -31.95 -4.69
C VAL A 427 9.34 -32.65 -5.13
N GLY A 428 9.40 -33.99 -5.05
CA GLY A 428 10.50 -34.78 -5.59
C GLY A 428 10.67 -34.57 -7.09
N ASP A 429 9.59 -34.76 -7.86
CA ASP A 429 9.57 -34.59 -9.31
C ASP A 429 9.97 -33.16 -9.73
N LEU A 430 9.45 -32.14 -9.03
CA LEU A 430 9.79 -30.75 -9.29
C LEU A 430 11.28 -30.47 -9.01
N ASN A 431 11.83 -30.98 -7.91
CA ASN A 431 13.24 -30.81 -7.58
C ASN A 431 14.17 -31.52 -8.58
N GLU A 432 13.82 -32.73 -9.01
CA GLU A 432 14.56 -33.45 -10.06
C GLU A 432 14.60 -32.63 -11.35
N HIS A 433 13.46 -32.09 -11.78
CA HIS A 433 13.40 -31.24 -12.96
C HIS A 433 14.26 -29.97 -12.80
N LEU A 434 14.12 -29.26 -11.68
CA LEU A 434 14.91 -28.06 -11.39
C LEU A 434 16.42 -28.33 -11.35
N ASN A 435 16.85 -29.53 -10.96
CA ASN A 435 18.27 -29.90 -10.92
C ASN A 435 18.81 -30.31 -12.30
N THR A 436 18.00 -30.97 -13.13
CA THR A 436 18.43 -31.54 -14.42
C THR A 436 18.19 -30.62 -15.60
N SER A 437 17.28 -29.66 -15.46
CA SER A 437 16.85 -28.74 -16.51
C SER A 437 16.86 -27.28 -16.01
N PRO A 438 18.05 -26.67 -15.78
CA PRO A 438 18.14 -25.25 -15.47
C PRO A 438 17.73 -24.40 -16.68
N PRO A 439 17.24 -23.15 -16.48
CA PRO A 439 16.99 -22.22 -17.57
C PRO A 439 18.31 -21.84 -18.26
N LYS A 440 18.22 -21.31 -19.49
CA LYS A 440 19.41 -20.79 -20.18
C LYS A 440 19.96 -19.55 -19.49
N SER A 441 19.07 -18.71 -18.98
CA SER A 441 19.39 -17.50 -18.24
C SER A 441 19.85 -17.84 -16.84
N THR A 442 21.01 -17.33 -16.43
CA THR A 442 21.56 -17.50 -15.07
C THR A 442 21.41 -16.26 -14.20
N GLU A 443 20.87 -15.18 -14.78
CA GLU A 443 20.70 -13.88 -14.16
C GLU A 443 19.30 -13.34 -14.43
N LEU A 444 18.83 -12.45 -13.55
CA LEU A 444 17.49 -11.88 -13.64
C LEU A 444 17.35 -10.89 -14.81
N PHE A 445 18.44 -10.20 -15.13
CA PHE A 445 18.52 -9.27 -16.24
C PHE A 445 19.68 -9.66 -17.14
N GLY A 446 19.38 -10.02 -18.38
CA GLY A 446 20.39 -10.34 -19.38
C GLY A 446 21.23 -9.11 -19.76
N LYS A 447 22.37 -9.38 -20.38
CA LYS A 447 23.17 -8.33 -21.03
C LYS A 447 22.33 -7.53 -22.02
N PRO A 448 22.41 -6.18 -22.02
CA PRO A 448 21.70 -5.38 -23.00
C PRO A 448 22.15 -5.78 -24.42
N PRO A 449 21.23 -5.80 -25.42
CA PRO A 449 21.60 -6.12 -26.78
C PRO A 449 22.68 -5.13 -27.24
N MET A 450 23.85 -5.65 -27.65
CA MET A 450 24.88 -4.81 -28.25
C MET A 450 24.26 -4.17 -29.49
N LYS A 451 24.22 -2.83 -29.53
CA LYS A 451 23.85 -2.15 -30.77
C LYS A 451 24.93 -2.50 -31.79
N ASN A 452 24.53 -3.12 -32.89
CA ASN A 452 25.37 -3.17 -34.08
C ASN A 452 25.55 -1.70 -34.51
N ASN A 453 26.75 -1.16 -34.27
CA ASN A 453 27.14 0.20 -34.67
C ASN A 453 27.10 0.35 -36.18
#